data_AF-A0A110B2P1-F1
#
_entry.id   AF-A0A110B2P1-F1
#
_cell.length_a   1.000
_cell.length_b   1.000
_cell.length_c   1.000
_cell.angle_alpha   90.00
_cell.angle_beta   90.00
_cell.angle_gamma   90.00
#
_symmetry.space_group_name_H-M   'P 1'
#
loop_
_entity.id
_entity.type
_entity.pdbx_description
1 polymer ?
#
loop_
_entity_poly.entity_id
_entity_poly.type
_entity_poly.pdbx_seq_one_letter_code
_entity_poly.pdbx_strand_id
1 'polypeptide(L)'
;VKGTIERYKKACSDAVNPPTVTEANTQYYQQEASQLRRQIRDIQNSNRHIVGESLGSLNFKELKNIEGMLEKGMSRVRSKKNELSLAEIEYMHRREMELQHDNMYLRAKITHCARLDPEQQESSVIQGTAVYESGLSSHDQSQNYNRSYIPVNLLEPNQQFSGQDQPPL
;
A
#
# COMPACT_ATOMS: atom_id res chain seq x y z
N VAL A 1 36.28 -67.66 -34.32
CA VAL A 1 34.95 -67.00 -34.15
C VAL A 1 34.83 -66.27 -32.82
N LYS A 2 34.99 -66.91 -31.64
CA LYS A 2 34.93 -66.25 -30.32
C LYS A 2 35.81 -64.99 -30.19
N GLY A 3 37.10 -65.08 -30.55
CA GLY A 3 38.00 -63.92 -30.48
C GLY A 3 37.64 -62.74 -31.39
N THR A 4 36.89 -62.98 -32.48
CA THR A 4 36.39 -61.90 -33.36
C THR A 4 35.20 -61.20 -32.71
N ILE A 5 34.32 -61.97 -32.04
CA ILE A 5 33.17 -61.44 -31.31
C ILE A 5 33.65 -60.63 -30.09
N GLU A 6 34.67 -61.10 -29.38
CA GLU A 6 35.27 -60.39 -28.23
C GLU A 6 35.84 -59.03 -28.66
N ARG A 7 36.59 -59.00 -29.78
CA ARG A 7 37.15 -57.77 -30.34
C ARG A 7 36.07 -56.80 -30.82
N TYR A 8 34.99 -57.31 -31.42
CA TYR A 8 33.87 -56.47 -31.85
C TYR A 8 33.12 -55.88 -30.65
N LYS A 9 32.84 -56.68 -29.62
CA LYS A 9 32.22 -56.20 -28.37
C LYS A 9 33.07 -55.14 -27.68
N LYS A 10 34.39 -55.35 -27.62
CA LYS A 10 35.33 -54.39 -27.05
C LYS A 10 35.41 -53.09 -27.87
N ALA A 11 35.44 -53.20 -29.20
CA ALA A 11 35.43 -52.01 -30.06
C ALA A 11 34.12 -51.21 -29.95
N CYS A 12 32.98 -51.88 -29.75
CA CYS A 12 31.70 -51.21 -29.52
C CYS A 12 31.55 -50.61 -28.11
N SER A 13 32.16 -51.21 -27.08
CA SER A 13 32.16 -50.65 -25.72
C SER A 13 33.13 -49.47 -25.57
N ASP A 14 34.27 -49.52 -26.28
CA ASP A 14 35.31 -48.50 -26.24
C ASP A 14 35.00 -47.33 -27.20
N ALA A 15 34.07 -47.52 -28.15
CA ALA A 15 33.52 -46.45 -28.96
C ALA A 15 32.57 -45.59 -28.12
N VAL A 16 33.14 -44.62 -27.41
CA VAL A 16 32.41 -43.47 -26.88
C VAL A 16 31.88 -42.71 -28.10
N ASN A 17 30.67 -43.06 -28.55
CA ASN A 17 29.96 -42.23 -29.51
C ASN A 17 29.72 -40.88 -28.81
N PRO A 18 30.21 -39.76 -29.38
CA PRO A 18 29.87 -38.46 -28.84
C PRO A 18 28.34 -38.33 -28.83
N PRO A 19 27.75 -37.73 -27.77
CA PRO A 19 26.30 -37.60 -27.67
C PRO A 19 25.78 -36.98 -28.96
N THR A 20 24.74 -37.58 -29.53
CA THR A 20 24.08 -36.98 -30.69
C THR A 20 23.60 -35.58 -30.33
N VAL A 21 23.49 -34.68 -31.31
CA VAL A 21 23.03 -33.30 -31.07
C VAL A 21 21.71 -33.29 -30.28
N THR A 22 20.82 -34.26 -30.53
CA THR A 22 19.57 -34.44 -29.78
C THR A 22 19.80 -34.82 -28.30
N GLU A 23 20.72 -35.72 -28.00
CA GLU A 23 21.07 -36.12 -26.63
C GLU A 23 21.74 -34.96 -25.87
N ALA A 24 22.66 -34.25 -26.52
CA ALA A 24 23.30 -33.07 -25.95
C ALA A 24 22.28 -31.95 -25.64
N ASN A 25 21.35 -31.69 -26.57
CA ASN A 25 20.26 -30.72 -26.35
C ASN A 25 19.31 -31.16 -25.22
N THR A 26 19.01 -32.46 -25.14
CA THR A 26 18.16 -33.00 -24.07
C THR A 26 18.83 -32.82 -22.70
N GLN A 27 20.13 -33.11 -22.58
CA GLN A 27 20.90 -32.89 -21.36
C GLN A 27 20.97 -31.41 -20.98
N TYR A 28 21.17 -30.53 -21.97
CA TYR A 28 21.17 -29.08 -21.76
C TYR A 28 19.84 -28.60 -21.15
N TYR A 29 18.71 -28.93 -21.75
CA TYR A 29 17.40 -28.51 -21.23
C TYR A 29 17.06 -29.13 -19.88
N GLN A 30 17.51 -30.37 -19.61
CA GLN A 30 17.38 -30.97 -18.28
C GLN A 30 18.17 -30.18 -17.23
N GLN A 31 19.40 -29.76 -17.55
CA GLN A 31 20.22 -28.94 -16.67
C GLN A 31 19.57 -27.58 -16.44
N GLU A 32 19.08 -26.91 -17.49
CA GLU A 32 18.40 -25.61 -17.39
C GLU A 32 17.13 -25.71 -16.52
N ALA A 33 16.30 -26.74 -16.74
CA ALA A 33 15.13 -26.99 -15.92
C ALA A 33 15.49 -27.25 -14.45
N SER A 34 16.58 -27.97 -14.17
CA SER A 34 17.06 -28.22 -12.82
C SER A 34 17.50 -26.92 -12.12
N GLN A 35 18.15 -26.02 -12.86
CA GLN A 35 18.60 -24.72 -12.39
C GLN A 35 17.42 -23.82 -12.07
N LEU A 36 16.44 -23.73 -12.96
CA LEU A 36 15.20 -22.96 -12.74
C LEU A 36 14.44 -23.47 -11.52
N ARG A 37 14.28 -24.79 -11.37
CA ARG A 37 13.65 -25.39 -10.18
C ARG A 37 14.38 -25.02 -8.89
N ARG A 38 15.72 -24.92 -8.92
CA ARG A 38 16.50 -24.47 -7.77
C ARG A 38 16.21 -23.00 -7.45
N GLN A 39 16.27 -22.12 -8.45
CA GLN A 39 15.97 -20.69 -8.27
C GLN A 39 14.57 -20.45 -7.70
N ILE A 40 13.56 -21.20 -8.18
CA ILE A 40 12.20 -21.12 -7.64
C ILE A 40 12.17 -21.46 -6.16
N ARG A 41 12.81 -22.57 -5.76
CA ARG A 41 12.89 -22.96 -4.34
C ARG A 41 13.61 -21.91 -3.51
N ASP A 42 14.72 -21.37 -4.00
CA ASP A 42 15.50 -20.37 -3.28
C ASP A 42 14.68 -19.09 -3.05
N ILE A 43 13.95 -18.62 -4.08
CA ILE A 43 13.05 -17.47 -3.97
C ILE A 43 11.90 -17.76 -2.99
N GLN A 44 11.27 -18.94 -3.09
CA GLN A 44 10.19 -19.34 -2.18
C GLN A 44 10.66 -19.41 -0.72
N ASN A 45 11.84 -19.97 -0.48
CA ASN A 45 12.45 -20.03 0.85
C ASN A 45 12.74 -18.61 1.38
N SER A 46 13.32 -17.74 0.54
CA SER A 46 13.57 -16.36 0.92
C SER A 46 12.28 -15.63 1.27
N ASN A 47 11.21 -15.82 0.49
CA ASN A 47 9.92 -15.21 0.78
C ASN A 47 9.37 -15.68 2.12
N ARG A 48 9.42 -16.98 2.42
CA ARG A 48 9.02 -17.53 3.72
C ARG A 48 9.77 -16.84 4.85
N HIS A 49 11.09 -16.72 4.75
CA HIS A 49 11.86 -16.06 5.80
C HIS A 49 11.50 -14.57 5.96
N ILE A 50 11.28 -13.85 4.85
CA ILE A 50 10.88 -12.43 4.87
C ILE A 50 9.51 -12.24 5.55
N VAL A 51 8.57 -13.18 5.37
CA VAL A 51 7.26 -13.13 6.05
C VAL A 51 7.28 -13.69 7.47
N GLY A 52 8.45 -14.11 7.97
CA GLY A 52 8.63 -14.62 9.34
C GLY A 52 8.40 -16.12 9.51
N GLU A 53 8.33 -16.88 8.42
CA GLU A 53 8.18 -18.34 8.44
C GLU A 53 9.54 -19.06 8.35
N SER A 54 9.58 -20.32 8.79
CA SER A 54 10.77 -21.20 8.69
C SER A 54 12.07 -20.61 9.26
N LEU A 55 11.99 -19.68 10.23
CA LEU A 55 13.16 -18.98 10.78
C LEU A 55 14.12 -19.89 11.56
N GLY A 56 13.64 -21.02 12.08
CA GLY A 56 14.44 -21.95 12.89
C GLY A 56 15.60 -22.61 12.14
N SER A 57 15.60 -22.59 10.80
CA SER A 57 16.72 -23.08 9.99
C SER A 57 17.82 -22.04 9.76
N LEU A 58 17.60 -20.78 10.15
CA LEU A 58 18.56 -19.69 9.95
C LEU A 58 19.48 -19.53 11.14
N ASN A 59 20.74 -19.20 10.86
CA ASN A 59 21.66 -18.78 11.91
C ASN A 59 21.47 -17.29 12.28
N PHE A 60 22.09 -16.86 13.38
CA PHE A 60 21.97 -15.49 13.89
C PHE A 60 22.37 -14.41 12.85
N LYS A 61 23.41 -14.66 12.05
CA LYS A 61 23.86 -13.70 11.03
C LYS A 61 22.81 -13.54 9.92
N GLU A 62 22.19 -14.64 9.51
CA GLU A 62 21.13 -14.64 8.50
C GLU A 62 19.87 -13.94 9.02
N LEU A 63 19.47 -14.21 10.27
CA LEU A 63 18.35 -13.53 10.91
C LEU A 63 18.56 -12.02 10.96
N LYS A 64 19.74 -11.57 11.41
CA LYS A 64 20.09 -10.15 11.46
C LYS A 64 20.07 -9.49 10.07
N ASN A 65 20.45 -10.23 9.03
CA ASN A 65 20.40 -9.73 7.66
C ASN A 65 18.94 -9.49 7.22
N ILE A 66 18.05 -10.46 7.46
CA ILE A 66 16.63 -10.33 7.10
C ILE A 66 15.97 -9.20 7.90
N GLU A 67 16.24 -9.10 9.19
CA GLU A 67 15.78 -7.99 10.04
C GLU A 67 16.18 -6.63 9.45
N GLY A 68 17.47 -6.46 9.11
CA GLY A 68 17.96 -5.20 8.53
C GLY A 68 17.38 -4.90 7.14
N MET A 69 17.10 -5.93 6.33
CA MET A 69 16.40 -5.76 5.05
C MET A 69 14.95 -5.32 5.25
N LEU A 70 14.23 -5.95 6.18
CA LEU A 70 12.86 -5.61 6.54
C LEU A 70 12.76 -4.19 7.09
N GLU A 71 13.66 -3.81 8.01
CA GLU A 71 13.69 -2.47 8.58
C GLU A 71 13.84 -1.39 7.50
N LYS A 72 14.80 -1.57 6.57
CA LYS A 72 14.98 -0.66 5.43
C LYS A 72 13.76 -0.63 4.52
N GLY A 73 13.17 -1.80 4.22
CA GLY A 73 11.96 -1.90 3.41
C GLY A 73 10.77 -1.16 4.04
N MET A 74 10.50 -1.41 5.32
CA MET A 74 9.45 -0.76 6.10
C MET A 74 9.66 0.75 6.18
N SER A 75 10.91 1.20 6.40
CA SER A 75 11.24 2.62 6.41
C SER A 75 10.89 3.29 5.07
N ARG A 76 11.27 2.68 3.94
CA ARG A 76 10.91 3.18 2.61
C ARG A 76 9.40 3.26 2.38
N VAL A 77 8.67 2.21 2.75
CA VAL A 77 7.20 2.16 2.63
C VAL A 77 6.56 3.26 3.48
N ARG A 78 6.99 3.42 4.73
CA ARG A 78 6.47 4.45 5.64
C ARG A 78 6.73 5.85 5.11
N SER A 79 7.96 6.12 4.66
CA SER A 79 8.32 7.41 4.06
C SER A 79 7.47 7.73 2.85
N LYS A 80 7.26 6.76 1.93
CA LYS A 80 6.43 6.99 0.75
C LYS A 80 4.96 7.20 1.10
N LYS A 81 4.42 6.44 2.06
CA LYS A 81 3.05 6.66 2.56
C LYS A 81 2.90 8.06 3.15
N ASN A 82 3.88 8.51 3.94
CA ASN A 82 3.86 9.85 4.53
C ASN A 82 3.91 10.95 3.47
N GLU A 83 4.82 10.84 2.50
CA GLU A 83 4.93 11.76 1.36
C GLU A 83 3.61 11.89 0.61
N LEU A 84 2.98 10.76 0.26
CA LEU A 84 1.68 10.77 -0.44
C LEU A 84 0.55 11.34 0.41
N SER A 85 0.52 11.05 1.71
CA SER A 85 -0.51 11.57 2.61
C SER A 85 -0.40 13.08 2.77
N LEU A 86 0.84 13.62 2.87
CA LEU A 86 1.07 15.05 2.93
C LEU A 86 0.65 15.74 1.63
N ALA A 87 1.02 15.17 0.48
CA ALA A 87 0.59 15.70 -0.82
C ALA A 87 -0.95 15.75 -0.96
N GLU A 88 -1.65 14.74 -0.45
CA GLU A 88 -3.12 14.72 -0.45
C GLU A 88 -3.71 15.81 0.45
N ILE A 89 -3.15 15.99 1.65
CA ILE A 89 -3.57 17.06 2.57
C ILE A 89 -3.40 18.44 1.92
N GLU A 90 -2.25 18.69 1.29
CA GLU A 90 -1.96 19.94 0.59
C GLU A 90 -2.90 20.18 -0.60
N TYR A 91 -3.23 19.12 -1.34
CA TYR A 91 -4.20 19.19 -2.44
C TYR A 91 -5.60 19.54 -1.93
N MET A 92 -6.08 18.84 -0.89
CA MET A 92 -7.38 19.10 -0.26
C MET A 92 -7.46 20.52 0.29
N HIS A 93 -6.41 21.02 0.93
CA HIS A 93 -6.40 22.39 1.47
C HIS A 93 -6.47 23.45 0.36
N ARG A 94 -5.73 23.28 -0.74
CA ARG A 94 -5.87 24.19 -1.90
C ARG A 94 -7.27 24.16 -2.48
N ARG A 95 -7.86 22.96 -2.60
CA ARG A 95 -9.21 22.81 -3.12
C ARG A 95 -10.26 23.48 -2.22
N GLU A 96 -10.09 23.38 -0.91
CA GLU A 96 -10.93 24.09 0.06
C GLU A 96 -10.87 25.60 -0.15
N MET A 97 -9.66 26.17 -0.31
CA MET A 97 -9.48 27.60 -0.53
C MET A 97 -10.14 28.09 -1.83
N GLU A 98 -9.98 27.35 -2.94
CA GLU A 98 -10.66 27.65 -4.20
C GLU A 98 -12.18 27.66 -4.05
N LEU A 99 -12.74 26.63 -3.41
CA LEU A 99 -14.18 26.52 -3.19
C LEU A 99 -14.71 27.64 -2.28
N GLN A 100 -13.95 28.02 -1.24
CA GLN A 100 -14.31 29.15 -0.39
C GLN A 100 -14.30 30.47 -1.17
N HIS A 101 -13.31 30.67 -2.05
CA HIS A 101 -13.25 31.85 -2.91
C HIS A 101 -14.47 31.92 -3.86
N ASP A 102 -14.77 30.82 -4.55
CA ASP A 102 -15.93 30.72 -5.44
C ASP A 102 -17.25 30.95 -4.69
N ASN A 103 -17.38 30.37 -3.49
CA ASN A 103 -18.59 30.53 -2.67
C ASN A 103 -18.78 31.99 -2.23
N MET A 104 -17.70 32.66 -1.82
CA MET A 104 -17.73 34.08 -1.44
C MET A 104 -18.11 34.95 -2.65
N TYR A 105 -17.54 34.69 -3.82
CA TYR A 105 -17.87 35.41 -5.06
C TYR A 105 -19.36 35.25 -5.42
N LEU A 106 -19.89 34.02 -5.35
CA LEU A 106 -21.31 33.75 -5.64
C LEU A 106 -22.24 34.44 -4.63
N ARG A 107 -21.92 34.42 -3.33
CA ARG A 107 -22.70 35.13 -2.30
C ARG A 107 -22.74 36.64 -2.55
N ALA A 108 -21.60 37.23 -2.93
CA ALA A 108 -21.53 38.65 -3.28
C ALA A 108 -22.40 38.96 -4.51
N LYS A 109 -22.35 38.12 -5.54
CA LYS A 109 -23.18 38.25 -6.74
C LYS A 109 -24.68 38.14 -6.44
N ILE A 110 -25.09 37.17 -5.62
CA ILE A 110 -26.50 37.01 -5.17
C ILE A 110 -26.96 38.27 -4.44
N THR A 111 -26.16 38.75 -3.48
CA THR A 111 -26.49 39.96 -2.71
C THR A 111 -26.63 41.18 -3.62
N HIS A 112 -25.78 41.31 -4.64
CA HIS A 112 -25.87 42.38 -5.62
C HIS A 112 -27.14 42.28 -6.49
N CYS A 113 -27.47 41.08 -7.01
CA CYS A 113 -28.69 40.86 -7.79
C CYS A 113 -29.97 41.10 -6.97
N ALA A 114 -30.02 40.63 -5.73
CA ALA A 114 -31.18 40.84 -4.84
C ALA A 114 -31.43 42.32 -4.52
N ARG A 115 -30.39 43.17 -4.58
CA ARG A 115 -30.52 44.63 -4.41
C ARG A 115 -31.03 45.34 -5.66
N LEU A 116 -30.91 44.72 -6.84
CA LEU A 116 -31.32 45.31 -8.12
C LEU A 116 -32.75 44.93 -8.51
N ASP A 117 -33.29 43.82 -8.02
CA ASP A 117 -34.68 43.36 -8.29
C ASP A 117 -35.42 42.98 -6.98
N PRO A 118 -35.93 43.96 -6.21
CA PRO A 118 -36.65 43.69 -4.95
C PRO A 118 -38.04 43.04 -5.12
N GLU A 119 -38.62 42.99 -6.33
CA GLU A 119 -40.03 42.61 -6.55
C GLU A 119 -40.31 41.12 -6.80
N GLN A 120 -39.30 40.23 -6.87
CA GLN A 120 -39.53 38.81 -7.21
C GLN A 120 -39.16 37.78 -6.12
N GLN A 121 -38.66 38.20 -4.95
CA GLN A 121 -38.06 37.29 -3.98
C GLN A 121 -38.92 36.99 -2.74
N GLU A 122 -40.25 36.94 -2.86
CA GLU A 122 -41.11 36.50 -1.75
C GLU A 122 -41.53 35.01 -1.84
N SER A 123 -41.20 34.29 -2.93
CA SER A 123 -41.79 32.95 -3.19
C SER A 123 -40.80 31.78 -3.33
N SER A 124 -39.52 31.93 -3.00
CA SER A 124 -38.59 30.79 -3.07
C SER A 124 -37.51 30.83 -1.98
N VAL A 125 -37.94 30.68 -0.73
CA VAL A 125 -37.08 30.10 0.30
C VAL A 125 -37.53 28.66 0.47
N ILE A 126 -37.02 27.76 -0.40
CA ILE A 126 -37.12 26.33 -0.20
C ILE A 126 -36.33 25.98 1.07
N GLN A 127 -37.10 25.87 2.14
CA GLN A 127 -37.04 24.88 3.21
C GLN A 127 -36.12 23.68 2.89
N GLY A 128 -34.83 23.81 3.17
CA GLY A 128 -33.84 22.75 2.96
C GLY A 128 -32.64 22.78 3.91
N THR A 129 -32.59 23.71 4.86
CA THR A 129 -31.48 23.85 5.82
C THR A 129 -32.01 23.82 7.25
N ALA A 130 -32.49 22.67 7.69
CA ALA A 130 -32.86 22.44 9.08
C ALA A 130 -32.08 21.25 9.67
N VAL A 131 -30.74 21.21 9.50
CA VAL A 131 -29.90 20.24 10.24
C VAL A 131 -28.54 20.80 10.72
N TYR A 132 -28.22 22.09 10.58
CA TYR A 132 -26.98 22.61 11.21
C TYR A 132 -27.04 24.06 11.72
N GLU A 133 -28.24 24.60 11.92
CA GLU A 133 -28.41 25.97 12.41
C GLU A 133 -28.55 26.01 13.94
N SER A 134 -27.45 25.79 14.64
CA SER A 134 -27.26 26.25 16.01
C SER A 134 -26.01 27.11 16.04
N GLY A 135 -26.18 28.42 15.78
CA GLY A 135 -25.13 29.41 16.01
C GLY A 135 -24.99 30.47 14.92
N LEU A 136 -26.01 31.29 14.70
CA LEU A 136 -25.84 32.57 13.99
C LEU A 136 -26.43 33.70 14.85
N SER A 137 -25.59 34.21 15.76
CA SER A 137 -25.72 35.56 16.28
C SER A 137 -24.99 36.49 15.30
N SER A 138 -25.71 37.50 14.82
CA SER A 138 -25.18 38.61 14.02
C SER A 138 -24.04 39.32 14.74
N HIS A 139 -22.80 39.06 14.34
CA HIS A 139 -21.71 39.98 14.63
C HIS A 139 -20.62 39.83 13.56
N ASP A 140 -20.19 40.98 13.05
CA ASP A 140 -19.07 41.19 12.15
C ASP A 140 -17.85 40.34 12.56
N GLN A 141 -17.46 39.37 11.71
CA GLN A 141 -16.25 38.56 11.85
C GLN A 141 -15.52 38.50 10.51
N SER A 142 -14.95 39.64 10.12
CA SER A 142 -13.96 39.75 9.05
C SER A 142 -12.55 39.33 9.46
N GLN A 143 -12.37 38.65 10.59
CA GLN A 143 -11.07 38.18 11.04
C GLN A 143 -11.21 36.78 11.62
N ASN A 144 -10.31 35.88 11.23
CA ASN A 144 -9.97 34.63 11.94
C ASN A 144 -10.58 33.31 11.43
N TYR A 145 -10.46 33.01 10.13
CA TYR A 145 -10.47 31.62 9.65
C TYR A 145 -9.05 31.15 9.33
N ASN A 146 -8.20 31.12 10.35
CA ASN A 146 -7.04 30.23 10.37
C ASN A 146 -7.44 28.98 11.18
N ARG A 147 -8.40 28.21 10.63
CA ARG A 147 -8.93 27.02 11.28
C ARG A 147 -8.04 25.81 11.00
N SER A 148 -6.75 25.91 11.35
CA SER A 148 -6.06 24.71 11.83
C SER A 148 -6.80 24.23 13.07
N TYR A 149 -6.95 22.91 13.20
CA TYR A 149 -7.61 22.17 14.30
C TYR A 149 -9.12 21.88 14.13
N ILE A 150 -9.39 20.60 13.87
CA ILE A 150 -10.62 19.92 14.31
C ILE A 150 -10.57 19.91 15.85
N PRO A 151 -11.58 20.41 16.59
CA PRO A 151 -11.63 20.25 18.04
C PRO A 151 -11.81 18.77 18.39
N VAL A 152 -10.78 18.16 19.00
CA VAL A 152 -10.77 16.76 19.49
C VAL A 152 -11.57 16.63 20.80
N ASN A 153 -12.68 17.37 20.94
CA ASN A 153 -13.54 17.34 22.13
C ASN A 153 -14.87 16.63 21.89
N LEU A 154 -15.06 15.95 20.74
CA LEU A 154 -16.24 15.11 20.47
C LEU A 154 -15.99 13.59 20.59
N LEU A 155 -14.81 13.16 21.06
CA LEU A 155 -14.60 11.77 21.46
C LEU A 155 -14.80 11.68 22.97
N GLU A 156 -16.03 11.34 23.40
CA GLU A 156 -16.26 10.88 24.77
C GLU A 156 -15.30 9.73 25.09
N PRO A 157 -14.73 9.66 26.31
CA PRO A 157 -14.05 8.45 26.74
C PRO A 157 -15.10 7.37 26.91
N ASN A 158 -15.13 6.40 26.00
CA ASN A 158 -15.94 5.20 26.13
C ASN A 158 -15.40 4.36 27.31
N GLN A 159 -15.89 4.66 28.53
CA GLN A 159 -15.68 3.87 29.73
C GLN A 159 -16.65 2.67 29.74
N GLN A 160 -16.51 1.72 28.80
CA GLN A 160 -17.16 0.41 28.92
C GLN A 160 -16.27 -0.69 28.34
N PHE A 161 -15.27 -1.10 29.13
CA PHE A 161 -14.78 -2.48 29.12
C PHE A 161 -14.94 -3.04 30.54
N SER A 162 -16.12 -3.60 30.80
CA SER A 162 -16.29 -4.59 31.86
C SER A 162 -15.86 -5.94 31.30
N GLY A 163 -14.68 -6.39 31.70
CA GLY A 163 -14.21 -7.75 31.50
C GLY A 163 -13.40 -8.15 32.72
N GLN A 164 -14.03 -8.88 33.63
CA GLN A 164 -13.34 -9.59 34.71
C GLN A 164 -12.31 -10.53 34.09
N ASP A 165 -11.07 -10.50 34.57
CA ASP A 165 -10.23 -11.70 34.69
C ASP A 165 -9.11 -11.41 35.70
N GLN A 166 -9.29 -11.92 36.92
CA GLN A 166 -8.22 -12.08 37.90
C GLN A 166 -7.48 -13.40 37.63
N PRO A 167 -6.15 -13.46 37.65
CA PRO A 167 -5.45 -14.73 37.66
C PRO A 167 -5.40 -15.30 39.10
N PRO A 168 -5.52 -16.62 39.31
CA PRO A 168 -5.24 -17.21 40.61
C PRO A 168 -3.72 -17.30 40.85
N LEU A 169 -3.40 -17.39 42.15
CA LEU A 169 -2.07 -17.43 42.78
C LEU A 169 -1.03 -18.33 42.10
#